data_AF-Q18J34-F1
#
_entry.id   AF-Q18J34-F1
#
_cell.length_a   1.000
_cell.length_b   1.000
_cell.length_c   1.000
_cell.angle_alpha   90.00
_cell.angle_beta   90.00
_cell.angle_gamma   90.00
#
_symmetry.space_group_name_H-M   'P 1'
#
loop_
_entity.id
_entity.type
_entity.pdbx_description
1 polymer ?
#
loop_
_entity_poly.entity_id
_entity_poly.type
_entity_poly.pdbx_seq_one_letter_code
_entity_poly.pdbx_strand_id
1 'polypeptide(L)'
;MQPASSGDIPRQIETTPPVNVETFASHVTLTWTSLGLSQFVDIADRVDVVPADSTPIVDATNAAGRRRLPLTEIDTTTAATKYVRFEPDCPWTLAWERRTTPVVSLCGSPSPTVCQQAHIITTTENLDARDGWNTVETAAGWTRETYETLLSVLGA
;
A
#
# COMPACT_ATOMS: atom_id res chain seq x y z
N MET A 1 42.44 -5.61 -4.67
CA MET A 1 41.38 -5.52 -3.64
C MET A 1 40.17 -4.94 -4.35
N GLN A 2 39.26 -5.79 -4.83
CA GLN A 2 38.01 -5.36 -5.47
C GLN A 2 37.10 -4.78 -4.37
N PRO A 3 36.44 -3.64 -4.58
CA PRO A 3 35.37 -3.24 -3.68
C PRO A 3 34.27 -4.30 -3.75
N ALA A 4 33.74 -4.69 -2.59
CA ALA A 4 32.58 -5.56 -2.51
C ALA A 4 31.47 -4.99 -3.40
N SER A 5 30.88 -5.83 -4.23
CA SER A 5 29.63 -5.52 -4.93
C SER A 5 28.63 -5.03 -3.89
N SER A 6 28.30 -3.74 -3.90
CA SER A 6 27.12 -3.24 -3.22
C SER A 6 25.96 -4.13 -3.65
N GLY A 7 25.35 -4.86 -2.71
CA GLY A 7 24.21 -5.72 -3.02
C GLY A 7 23.13 -4.87 -3.67
N ASP A 8 22.84 -5.14 -4.94
CA ASP A 8 21.80 -4.42 -5.67
C ASP A 8 20.47 -4.64 -4.94
N ILE A 9 19.88 -3.57 -4.43
CA ILE A 9 18.54 -3.61 -3.84
C ILE A 9 17.59 -4.04 -4.96
N PRO A 10 16.74 -5.05 -4.72
CA PRO A 10 15.83 -5.56 -5.74
C PRO A 10 14.84 -4.45 -6.15
N ARG A 11 14.66 -4.28 -7.46
CA ARG A 11 13.69 -3.31 -8.03
C ARG A 11 12.25 -3.81 -7.97
N GLN A 12 12.05 -5.07 -7.65
CA GLN A 12 10.74 -5.71 -7.60
C GLN A 12 10.76 -6.84 -6.55
N ILE A 13 9.66 -7.00 -5.85
CA ILE A 13 9.39 -8.14 -4.96
C ILE A 13 8.34 -9.01 -5.64
N GLU A 14 8.62 -10.31 -5.74
CA GLU A 14 7.79 -11.29 -6.45
C GLU A 14 6.56 -11.69 -5.62
N THR A 15 5.56 -10.80 -5.61
CA THR A 15 4.22 -11.03 -5.08
C THR A 15 3.19 -11.03 -6.21
N THR A 16 1.93 -11.34 -5.92
CA THR A 16 0.82 -11.21 -6.89
C THR A 16 -0.20 -10.21 -6.39
N PRO A 17 -0.35 -9.04 -7.04
CA PRO A 17 0.52 -8.48 -8.08
C PRO A 17 1.92 -8.11 -7.55
N PRO A 18 2.93 -7.97 -8.43
CA PRO A 18 4.29 -7.61 -8.01
C PRO A 18 4.35 -6.24 -7.34
N VAL A 19 5.24 -6.10 -6.37
CA VAL A 19 5.56 -4.81 -5.74
C VAL A 19 6.81 -4.25 -6.39
N ASN A 20 6.69 -3.13 -7.08
CA ASN A 20 7.83 -2.37 -7.59
C ASN A 20 8.47 -1.57 -6.45
N VAL A 21 9.79 -1.51 -6.44
CA VAL A 21 10.60 -0.85 -5.42
C VAL A 21 11.40 0.27 -6.05
N GLU A 22 11.21 1.47 -5.53
CA GLU A 22 12.04 2.64 -5.84
C GLU A 22 12.72 3.12 -4.56
N THR A 23 14.05 3.14 -4.54
CA THR A 23 14.83 3.59 -3.38
C THR A 23 15.38 4.98 -3.63
N PHE A 24 15.15 5.87 -2.68
CA PHE A 24 15.69 7.23 -2.64
C PHE A 24 16.58 7.39 -1.41
N ALA A 25 17.38 8.46 -1.38
CA ALA A 25 18.29 8.72 -0.26
C ALA A 25 17.59 8.89 1.11
N SER A 26 16.30 9.22 1.12
CA SER A 26 15.53 9.49 2.35
C SER A 26 14.36 8.55 2.60
N HIS A 27 13.99 7.71 1.63
CA HIS A 27 12.80 6.87 1.71
C HIS A 27 12.79 5.80 0.63
N VAL A 28 11.91 4.81 0.82
CA VAL A 28 11.53 3.85 -0.21
C VAL A 28 10.11 4.16 -0.66
N THR A 29 9.84 3.95 -1.94
CA THR A 29 8.49 3.90 -2.49
C THR A 29 8.22 2.49 -3.01
N LEU A 30 7.16 1.89 -2.48
CA LEU A 30 6.64 0.60 -2.93
C LEU A 30 5.36 0.87 -3.72
N THR A 31 5.22 0.27 -4.91
CA THR A 31 4.00 0.43 -5.72
C THR A 31 3.50 -0.88 -6.30
N TRP A 32 2.19 -1.05 -6.34
CA TRP A 32 1.55 -2.23 -6.95
C TRP A 32 0.18 -1.87 -7.49
N THR A 33 -0.35 -2.71 -8.38
CA THR A 33 -1.72 -2.58 -8.86
C THR A 33 -2.71 -3.04 -7.81
N SER A 34 -3.82 -2.33 -7.63
CA SER A 34 -4.87 -2.69 -6.67
C SER A 34 -6.19 -3.03 -7.35
N LEU A 35 -7.07 -3.73 -6.64
CA LEU A 35 -8.41 -4.06 -7.12
C LEU A 35 -9.33 -2.83 -7.24
N GLY A 36 -9.19 -1.86 -6.33
CA GLY A 36 -10.06 -0.68 -6.34
C GLY A 36 -10.01 0.17 -5.09
N LEU A 37 -10.81 1.23 -5.10
CA LEU A 37 -10.90 2.20 -4.01
C LEU A 37 -11.57 1.62 -2.76
N SER A 38 -12.57 0.75 -2.92
CA SER A 38 -13.23 0.08 -1.79
C SER A 38 -12.23 -0.68 -0.93
N GLN A 39 -11.40 -1.53 -1.56
CA GLN A 39 -10.36 -2.28 -0.85
C GLN A 39 -9.30 -1.36 -0.23
N PHE A 40 -9.03 -0.21 -0.85
CA PHE A 40 -8.10 0.76 -0.28
C PHE A 40 -8.65 1.44 0.98
N VAL A 41 -9.95 1.76 1.00
CA VAL A 41 -10.58 2.36 2.19
C VAL A 41 -10.65 1.36 3.35
N ASP A 42 -10.83 0.06 3.07
CA ASP A 42 -10.83 -1.01 4.08
C ASP A 42 -9.52 -1.09 4.89
N ILE A 43 -8.42 -0.54 4.39
CA ILE A 43 -7.13 -0.51 5.11
C ILE A 43 -7.28 0.20 6.44
N ALA A 44 -8.06 1.28 6.49
CA ALA A 44 -8.23 2.07 7.70
C ALA A 44 -8.88 1.27 8.85
N ASP A 45 -9.71 0.28 8.53
CA ASP A 45 -10.36 -0.58 9.52
C ASP A 45 -9.49 -1.78 9.91
N ARG A 46 -8.43 -2.08 9.15
CA ARG A 46 -7.71 -3.36 9.22
C ARG A 46 -6.23 -3.23 9.54
N VAL A 47 -5.67 -2.03 9.46
CA VAL A 47 -4.26 -1.77 9.77
C VAL A 47 -4.21 -0.79 10.93
N ASP A 48 -3.77 -1.28 12.09
CA ASP A 48 -3.80 -0.59 13.40
C ASP A 48 -3.11 0.80 13.43
N VAL A 49 -2.33 1.10 12.41
CA VAL A 49 -1.54 2.33 12.25
C VAL A 49 -2.30 3.47 11.58
N VAL A 50 -3.46 3.20 10.97
CA VAL A 50 -4.36 4.22 10.42
C VAL A 50 -5.41 4.52 11.48
N PRO A 51 -5.47 5.74 12.05
CA PRO A 51 -6.50 6.08 13.02
C PRO A 51 -7.91 5.90 12.44
N ALA A 52 -8.82 5.36 13.24
CA ALA A 52 -10.22 5.14 12.83
C ALA A 52 -10.94 6.46 12.50
N ASP A 53 -10.50 7.58 13.08
CA ASP A 53 -10.96 8.94 12.80
C ASP A 53 -10.11 9.66 11.73
N SER A 54 -9.29 8.92 10.98
CA SER A 54 -8.45 9.50 9.94
C SER A 54 -9.29 10.20 8.86
N THR A 55 -8.84 11.40 8.49
CA THR A 55 -9.42 12.17 7.39
C THR A 55 -8.42 12.22 6.23
N PRO A 56 -8.35 11.18 5.37
CA PRO A 56 -7.40 11.16 4.27
C PRO A 56 -7.62 12.33 3.30
N ILE A 57 -6.56 12.68 2.58
CA ILE A 57 -6.63 13.64 1.49
C ILE A 57 -7.27 12.95 0.28
N VAL A 58 -8.35 13.52 -0.24
CA VAL A 58 -9.12 13.01 -1.36
C VAL A 58 -9.14 14.04 -2.48
N ASP A 59 -8.95 13.58 -3.72
CA ASP A 59 -9.19 14.36 -4.93
C ASP A 59 -10.40 13.77 -5.67
N ALA A 60 -11.45 14.57 -5.82
CA ALA A 60 -12.66 14.24 -6.55
C ALA A 60 -12.94 15.30 -7.62
N THR A 61 -13.35 14.86 -8.81
CA THR A 61 -13.49 15.73 -10.00
C THR A 61 -14.57 16.82 -9.89
N ASN A 62 -15.37 16.86 -8.82
CA ASN A 62 -16.38 17.89 -8.59
C ASN A 62 -15.76 19.17 -8.01
N ALA A 63 -14.92 19.83 -8.82
CA ALA A 63 -14.50 21.24 -8.73
C ALA A 63 -13.70 21.70 -7.48
N ALA A 64 -13.49 20.88 -6.47
CA ALA A 64 -12.91 21.31 -5.19
C ALA A 64 -11.52 20.70 -4.86
N GLY A 65 -10.66 20.46 -5.86
CA GLY A 65 -9.27 20.05 -5.65
C GLY A 65 -9.06 18.94 -4.59
N ARG A 66 -7.91 19.00 -3.91
CA ARG A 66 -7.61 18.09 -2.79
C ARG A 66 -8.23 18.60 -1.49
N ARG A 67 -8.96 17.74 -0.77
CA ARG A 67 -9.58 18.05 0.52
C ARG A 67 -9.46 16.87 1.49
N ARG A 68 -9.50 17.12 2.80
CA ARG A 68 -9.59 16.04 3.80
C ARG A 68 -11.06 15.65 3.98
N LEU A 69 -11.35 14.35 3.93
CA LEU A 69 -12.70 13.81 4.12
C LEU A 69 -12.68 12.67 5.14
N PRO A 70 -13.72 12.54 5.97
CA PRO A 70 -13.96 11.30 6.71
C PRO A 70 -14.10 10.10 5.74
N LEU A 71 -13.69 8.92 6.18
CA LEU A 71 -13.78 7.68 5.38
C LEU A 71 -15.20 7.41 4.87
N THR A 72 -16.20 7.68 5.70
CA THR A 72 -17.63 7.49 5.39
C THR A 72 -18.15 8.42 4.30
N GLU A 73 -17.42 9.49 3.98
CA GLU A 73 -17.76 10.45 2.92
C GLU A 73 -16.99 10.20 1.61
N ILE A 74 -16.10 9.21 1.58
CA ILE A 74 -15.39 8.82 0.37
C ILE A 74 -16.34 8.01 -0.51
N ASP A 75 -16.64 8.55 -1.69
CA ASP A 75 -17.43 7.83 -2.68
C ASP A 75 -16.57 6.72 -3.31
N THR A 76 -16.80 5.49 -2.83
CA THR A 76 -16.19 4.25 -3.33
C THR A 76 -17.00 3.63 -4.47
N THR A 77 -18.22 4.10 -4.71
CA THR A 77 -19.19 3.49 -5.64
C THR A 77 -19.13 4.12 -7.02
N THR A 78 -18.90 5.44 -7.08
CA THR A 78 -18.78 6.14 -8.33
C THR A 78 -17.32 6.30 -8.73
N ALA A 79 -17.15 6.56 -10.01
CA ALA A 79 -15.85 6.81 -10.62
C ALA A 79 -15.32 8.25 -10.33
N ALA A 80 -15.96 9.02 -9.46
CA ALA A 80 -15.62 10.44 -9.24
C ALA A 80 -14.29 10.62 -8.48
N THR A 81 -13.99 9.73 -7.54
CA THR A 81 -12.75 9.76 -6.75
C THR A 81 -11.56 9.35 -7.61
N LYS A 82 -10.52 10.18 -7.65
CA LYS A 82 -9.31 9.96 -8.44
C LYS A 82 -8.08 9.68 -7.60
N TYR A 83 -8.06 10.14 -6.36
CA TYR A 83 -6.92 10.02 -5.48
C TYR A 83 -7.38 9.98 -4.03
N VAL A 84 -6.76 9.12 -3.22
CA VAL A 84 -6.90 9.10 -1.77
C VAL A 84 -5.51 8.89 -1.16
N ARG A 85 -5.16 9.66 -0.12
CA ARG A 85 -3.90 9.50 0.63
C ARG A 85 -4.13 9.55 2.12
N PHE A 86 -3.64 8.51 2.79
CA PHE A 86 -3.45 8.45 4.23
C PHE A 86 -2.10 9.06 4.62
N GLU A 87 -2.13 9.90 5.65
CA GLU A 87 -0.97 10.53 6.29
C GLU A 87 -1.02 10.19 7.79
N PRO A 88 -0.69 8.96 8.18
CA PRO A 88 -0.62 8.58 9.58
C PRO A 88 0.50 9.34 10.31
N ASP A 89 0.46 9.40 11.64
CA ASP A 89 1.49 10.02 12.49
C ASP A 89 2.77 9.16 12.58
N CYS A 90 3.26 8.67 11.44
CA CYS A 90 4.46 7.88 11.30
C CYS A 90 5.15 8.20 9.96
N PRO A 91 6.43 7.86 9.76
CA PRO A 91 7.22 8.38 8.64
C PRO A 91 6.94 7.66 7.32
N TRP A 92 5.67 7.40 7.02
CA TRP A 92 5.24 6.90 5.73
C TRP A 92 3.83 7.40 5.37
N THR A 93 3.53 7.35 4.08
CA THR A 93 2.22 7.67 3.53
C THR A 93 1.75 6.53 2.64
N LEU A 94 0.44 6.36 2.55
CA LEU A 94 -0.19 5.35 1.72
C LEU A 94 -1.22 6.03 0.84
N ALA A 95 -1.10 5.86 -0.47
CA ALA A 95 -1.97 6.51 -1.43
C ALA A 95 -2.50 5.53 -2.48
N TRP A 96 -3.73 5.78 -2.90
CA TRP A 96 -4.39 5.15 -4.02
C TRP A 96 -4.63 6.19 -5.11
N GLU A 97 -4.39 5.78 -6.36
CA GLU A 97 -4.62 6.62 -7.52
C GLU A 97 -5.41 5.86 -8.58
N ARG A 98 -6.44 6.51 -9.10
CA ARG A 98 -7.20 6.02 -10.23
C ARG A 98 -6.44 6.24 -11.52
N ARG A 99 -5.85 5.17 -12.05
CA ARG A 99 -5.32 5.10 -13.42
C ARG A 99 -6.15 4.14 -14.27
N THR A 100 -5.65 3.78 -15.45
CA THR A 100 -6.24 2.70 -16.28
C THR A 100 -6.35 1.41 -15.47
N THR A 101 -5.30 1.08 -14.72
CA THR A 101 -5.31 0.08 -13.65
C THR A 101 -5.06 0.82 -12.34
N PRO A 102 -5.90 0.69 -11.31
CA PRO A 102 -5.70 1.38 -10.04
C PRO A 102 -4.35 1.01 -9.41
N VAL A 103 -3.67 2.01 -8.82
CA VAL A 103 -2.34 1.82 -8.23
C VAL A 103 -2.38 2.24 -6.77
N VAL A 104 -1.70 1.45 -5.93
CA VAL A 104 -1.37 1.81 -4.56
C VAL A 104 0.12 2.12 -4.47
N SER A 105 0.45 3.13 -3.67
CA SER A 105 1.82 3.53 -3.37
C SER A 105 1.99 3.69 -1.87
N LEU A 106 3.06 3.13 -1.33
CA LEU A 106 3.46 3.24 0.06
C LEU A 106 4.86 3.85 0.09
N CYS A 107 4.98 5.05 0.64
CA CYS A 107 6.18 5.89 0.53
C CYS A 107 6.67 6.28 1.91
N GLY A 108 7.96 6.09 2.20
CA GLY A 108 8.57 6.41 3.50
C GLY A 108 9.32 5.23 4.10
N SER A 109 9.11 5.00 5.39
CA SER A 109 9.67 3.90 6.17
C SER A 109 8.56 3.07 6.85
N PRO A 110 7.67 2.43 6.09
CA PRO A 110 6.68 1.50 6.66
C PRO A 110 7.38 0.27 7.25
N SER A 111 6.72 -0.40 8.21
CA SER A 111 7.21 -1.71 8.65
C SER A 111 6.88 -2.78 7.60
N PRO A 112 7.65 -3.88 7.52
CA PRO A 112 7.35 -4.97 6.59
C PRO A 112 5.92 -5.52 6.75
N THR A 113 5.43 -5.59 7.99
CA THR A 113 4.05 -6.01 8.31
C THR A 113 3.01 -5.04 7.71
N VAL A 114 3.23 -3.73 7.80
CA VAL A 114 2.33 -2.73 7.19
C VAL A 114 2.31 -2.88 5.68
N CYS A 115 3.46 -3.06 5.04
CA CYS A 115 3.54 -3.29 3.59
C CYS A 115 2.77 -4.55 3.18
N GLN A 116 2.97 -5.65 3.90
CA GLN A 116 2.30 -6.92 3.65
C GLN A 116 0.78 -6.79 3.79
N GLN A 117 0.31 -6.21 4.89
CA GLN A 117 -1.12 -6.00 5.13
C GLN A 117 -1.74 -5.09 4.07
N ALA A 118 -1.12 -3.94 3.77
CA ALA A 118 -1.61 -3.02 2.76
C ALA A 118 -1.69 -3.68 1.38
N HIS A 119 -0.67 -4.47 1.01
CA HIS A 119 -0.67 -5.23 -0.24
C HIS A 119 -1.80 -6.24 -0.29
N ILE A 120 -1.91 -7.12 0.71
CA ILE A 120 -2.95 -8.15 0.77
C ILE A 120 -4.36 -7.54 0.70
N ILE A 121 -4.62 -6.52 1.52
CA ILE A 121 -5.94 -5.88 1.62
C ILE A 121 -6.35 -5.26 0.30
N THR A 122 -5.40 -4.66 -0.44
CA THR A 122 -5.70 -3.95 -1.69
C THR A 122 -5.71 -4.84 -2.93
N THR A 123 -5.34 -6.12 -2.80
CA THR A 123 -5.13 -7.03 -3.94
C THR A 123 -5.97 -8.30 -3.88
N THR A 124 -6.60 -8.59 -2.73
CA THR A 124 -7.44 -9.79 -2.55
C THR A 124 -8.92 -9.41 -2.42
N GLU A 125 -9.80 -10.12 -3.13
CA GLU A 125 -11.24 -10.00 -2.95
C GLU A 125 -11.70 -10.75 -1.69
N ASN A 126 -12.66 -10.20 -0.95
CA ASN A 126 -13.27 -10.84 0.23
C ASN A 126 -12.26 -11.40 1.24
N LEU A 127 -11.56 -10.50 1.94
CA LEU A 127 -11.01 -10.80 3.27
C LEU A 127 -12.16 -10.94 4.27
N ASP A 128 -12.99 -11.97 4.13
CA ASP A 128 -13.86 -12.39 5.22
C ASP A 128 -12.95 -12.97 6.30
N ALA A 129 -13.01 -12.41 7.51
CA ALA A 129 -12.18 -12.77 8.67
C ALA A 129 -12.28 -14.25 9.11
N ARG A 130 -13.03 -15.09 8.37
CA ARG A 130 -13.26 -16.51 8.60
C ARG A 130 -12.23 -17.41 7.91
N ASP A 131 -11.67 -16.97 6.78
CA ASP A 131 -10.58 -17.69 6.12
C ASP A 131 -9.27 -17.10 6.66
N GLY A 132 -8.67 -17.80 7.62
CA GLY A 132 -7.53 -17.30 8.39
C GLY A 132 -6.44 -16.68 7.51
N TRP A 133 -5.82 -15.61 8.03
CA TRP A 133 -4.80 -14.78 7.39
C TRP A 133 -3.74 -15.57 6.58
N ASN A 134 -3.34 -16.76 7.05
CA ASN A 134 -2.35 -17.63 6.39
C ASN A 134 -2.74 -18.07 4.96
N THR A 135 -4.02 -18.27 4.67
CA THR A 135 -4.49 -18.69 3.33
C THR A 135 -4.32 -17.56 2.32
N VAL A 136 -4.52 -16.32 2.76
CA VAL A 136 -4.49 -15.14 1.90
C VAL A 136 -3.06 -14.69 1.60
N GLU A 137 -2.15 -14.81 2.57
CA GLU A 137 -0.72 -14.56 2.36
C GLU A 137 -0.18 -15.40 1.19
N THR A 138 -0.55 -16.69 1.15
CA THR A 138 -0.13 -17.60 0.10
C THR A 138 -0.69 -17.19 -1.27
N ALA A 139 -1.96 -16.76 -1.33
CA ALA A 139 -2.61 -16.33 -2.57
C ALA A 139 -2.01 -15.02 -3.13
N ALA A 140 -1.61 -14.10 -2.26
CA ALA A 140 -0.92 -12.86 -2.64
C ALA A 140 0.59 -13.05 -2.90
N GLY A 141 1.10 -14.28 -2.80
CA GLY A 141 2.51 -14.61 -3.05
C GLY A 141 3.45 -14.15 -1.93
N TRP A 142 2.94 -13.89 -0.72
CA TRP A 142 3.79 -13.60 0.43
C TRP A 142 4.39 -14.91 0.96
N THR A 143 5.66 -15.11 0.68
CA THR A 143 6.48 -16.19 1.22
C THR A 143 7.44 -15.63 2.25
N ARG A 144 8.13 -16.51 2.98
CA ARG A 144 9.24 -16.09 3.85
C ARG A 144 10.32 -15.33 3.07
N GLU A 145 10.61 -15.75 1.84
CA GLU A 145 11.61 -15.13 0.98
C GLU A 145 11.21 -13.71 0.57
N THR A 146 9.93 -13.48 0.24
CA THR A 146 9.45 -12.13 -0.10
C THR A 146 9.48 -11.20 1.12
N TYR A 147 9.18 -11.74 2.31
CA TYR A 147 9.30 -10.99 3.56
C TYR A 147 10.76 -10.63 3.90
N GLU A 148 11.69 -11.58 3.73
CA GLU A 148 13.14 -11.33 3.92
C GLU A 148 13.67 -10.32 2.89
N THR A 149 13.19 -10.39 1.66
CA THR A 149 13.51 -9.40 0.61
C THR A 149 13.02 -8.01 1.01
N LEU A 150 11.78 -7.91 1.49
CA LEU A 150 11.20 -6.66 1.96
C LEU A 150 11.95 -6.09 3.17
N LEU A 151 12.36 -6.93 4.12
CA LEU A 151 13.21 -6.53 5.24
C LEU A 151 14.53 -5.91 4.75
N SER A 152 15.17 -6.52 3.75
CA SER A 152 16.39 -5.97 3.16
C SER A 152 16.16 -4.62 2.47
N VAL A 153 15.01 -4.44 1.83
CA VAL A 153 14.65 -3.18 1.15
C VAL A 153 14.38 -2.06 2.14
N LEU A 154 13.68 -2.36 3.24
CA LEU A 154 13.26 -1.37 4.24
C LEU A 154 14.33 -1.07 5.31
N GLY A 155 15.37 -1.92 5.41
CA GLY A 155 16.51 -1.76 6.33
C GLY A 155 17.75 -1.12 5.71
N ALA A 156 17.63 -0.55 4.50
CA ALA A 156 18.68 0.19 3.79
C ALA A 156 18.53 1.72 3.96
#